data_AF-A0A0G1UDJ4-F1
#
_entry.id   AF-A0A0G1UDJ4-F1
#
_cell.length_a   1.000
_cell.length_b   1.000
_cell.length_c   1.000
_cell.angle_alpha   90.00
_cell.angle_beta   90.00
_cell.angle_gamma   90.00
#
_symmetry.space_group_name_H-M   'P 1'
#
loop_
_entity.id
_entity.type
_entity.pdbx_description
1 polymer ?
#
loop_
_entity_poly.entity_id
_entity_poly.type
_entity_poly.pdbx_seq_one_letter_code
_entity_poly.pdbx_strand_id
1 'polypeptide(L)'
;MIYKALCLKQPYANWVASGKKTIETRRWKTDYRGDILICSSKTVDIPPAGFALCLVELVDIIPMEKKHEKAAGIEVYDGAYAWMLRNLRPLKSIFPVKGQLGLFNLKVDPELF
;
A
#
# COMPACT_ATOMS: atom_id res chain seq x y z
N MET A 1 -9.26 5.51 15.61
CA MET A 1 -8.69 6.61 14.78
C MET A 1 -9.10 6.43 13.32
N ILE A 2 -8.93 7.45 12.47
CA ILE A 2 -9.18 7.36 11.03
C ILE A 2 -7.84 7.39 10.29
N TYR A 3 -7.60 6.40 9.44
CA TYR A 3 -6.40 6.32 8.60
C TYR A 3 -6.78 6.40 7.12
N LYS A 4 -5.87 6.92 6.29
CA LYS A 4 -5.92 6.66 4.85
C LYS A 4 -5.56 5.20 4.62
N ALA A 5 -6.22 4.55 3.67
CA ALA A 5 -5.99 3.15 3.34
C ALA A 5 -5.93 2.96 1.82
N LEU A 6 -5.10 2.01 1.39
CA LEU A 6 -4.92 1.65 -0.02
C LEU A 6 -4.92 0.12 -0.17
N CYS A 7 -5.81 -0.38 -1.04
CA CYS A 7 -5.86 -1.80 -1.37
C CYS A 7 -4.89 -2.14 -2.51
N LEU A 8 -4.01 -3.12 -2.26
CA LEU A 8 -3.09 -3.67 -3.24
C LEU A 8 -3.51 -5.09 -3.62
N LYS A 9 -3.31 -5.48 -4.89
CA LYS A 9 -3.46 -6.89 -5.29
C LYS A 9 -2.31 -7.70 -4.70
N GLN A 10 -2.57 -8.98 -4.43
CA GLN A 10 -1.49 -9.90 -4.10
C GLN A 10 -0.66 -10.25 -5.34
N PRO A 11 0.66 -10.52 -5.20
CA PRO A 11 1.44 -10.57 -3.95
C PRO A 11 1.99 -9.21 -3.47
N TYR A 12 1.67 -8.10 -4.15
CA TYR A 12 2.27 -6.80 -3.87
C TYR A 12 1.93 -6.28 -2.46
N ALA A 13 0.72 -6.56 -1.95
CA ALA A 13 0.36 -6.23 -0.57
C ALA A 13 1.33 -6.87 0.44
N ASN A 14 1.60 -8.17 0.27
CA ASN A 14 2.56 -8.90 1.10
C ASN A 14 3.99 -8.37 0.95
N TRP A 15 4.38 -7.95 -0.25
CA TRP A 15 5.72 -7.39 -0.47
C TRP A 15 5.92 -6.04 0.21
N VAL A 16 4.89 -5.19 0.28
CA VAL A 16 4.98 -3.96 1.08
C VAL A 16 5.03 -4.30 2.56
N ALA A 17 4.16 -5.22 3.02
CA ALA A 17 4.12 -5.64 4.42
C ALA A 17 5.41 -6.32 4.91
N SER A 18 6.18 -6.95 4.02
CA SER A 18 7.49 -7.52 4.34
C SER A 18 8.67 -6.57 4.11
N GLY A 19 8.43 -5.36 3.61
CA GLY A 19 9.47 -4.39 3.26
C GLY A 19 10.21 -4.69 1.95
N LYS A 20 9.86 -5.76 1.23
CA LYS A 20 10.44 -6.11 -0.07
C LYS A 20 10.11 -5.06 -1.15
N LYS A 21 8.92 -4.45 -1.09
CA LYS A 21 8.45 -3.42 -2.00
C LYS A 21 8.31 -2.10 -1.26
N THR A 22 9.17 -1.14 -1.57
CA THR A 22 9.19 0.20 -0.97
C THR A 22 8.66 1.28 -1.92
N ILE A 23 8.28 0.90 -3.14
CA ILE A 23 7.60 1.78 -4.10
C ILE A 23 6.31 1.10 -4.54
N GLU A 24 5.17 1.76 -4.35
CA GLU A 24 3.92 1.38 -5.00
C GLU A 24 3.79 2.09 -6.37
N THR A 25 3.05 1.52 -7.32
CA THR A 25 2.88 2.14 -8.64
C THR A 25 1.41 2.31 -9.01
N ARG A 26 1.04 3.49 -9.52
CA ARG A 26 -0.33 3.82 -9.94
C ARG A 26 -0.31 4.70 -11.18
N ARG A 27 -1.39 4.67 -11.96
CA ARG A 27 -1.63 5.61 -13.07
C ARG A 27 -2.23 6.95 -12.64
N TRP A 28 -2.37 7.17 -11.34
CA TRP A 28 -2.95 8.38 -10.76
C TRP A 28 -2.13 8.83 -9.55
N LYS A 29 -2.30 10.09 -9.18
CA LYS A 29 -1.62 10.74 -8.07
C LYS A 29 -2.62 11.37 -7.10
N THR A 30 -2.15 11.64 -5.89
CA THR A 30 -2.87 12.39 -4.85
C THR A 30 -1.91 13.37 -4.19
N ASP A 31 -2.45 14.46 -3.66
CA ASP A 31 -1.67 15.43 -2.89
C ASP A 31 -1.44 14.98 -1.43
N TYR A 32 -2.07 13.87 -1.02
CA TYR A 32 -1.87 13.31 0.32
C TYR A 32 -0.42 12.83 0.52
N ARG A 33 0.14 13.15 1.69
CA ARG A 33 1.39 12.62 2.24
C ARG A 33 1.19 12.28 3.71
N GLY A 34 1.80 11.20 4.16
CA GLY A 34 1.62 10.68 5.52
C GLY A 34 1.18 9.22 5.53
N ASP A 35 0.62 8.80 6.67
CA ASP A 35 0.37 7.39 6.97
C ASP A 35 -0.76 6.79 6.12
N ILE A 36 -0.43 5.71 5.40
CA ILE A 36 -1.37 4.88 4.67
C ILE A 36 -1.36 3.44 5.19
N LEU A 37 -2.55 2.92 5.47
CA LEU A 37 -2.75 1.53 5.82
C LEU A 37 -2.80 0.69 4.54
N ILE A 38 -1.93 -0.30 4.45
CA ILE A 38 -1.86 -1.21 3.31
C ILE A 38 -2.78 -2.38 3.55
N CYS A 39 -3.67 -2.60 2.60
CA CYS A 39 -4.68 -3.65 2.65
C CYS A 39 -4.50 -4.63 1.47
N SER A 40 -4.67 -5.92 1.70
CA SER A 40 -4.71 -6.91 0.61
C SER A 40 -6.09 -6.98 -0.03
N SER A 41 -6.15 -6.98 -1.36
CA SER A 41 -7.38 -7.24 -2.11
C SER A 41 -7.76 -8.71 -2.05
N LYS A 42 -9.07 -9.00 -2.12
CA LYS A 42 -9.62 -10.36 -2.27
C LYS A 42 -9.60 -10.88 -3.71
N THR A 43 -9.14 -10.08 -4.67
CA THR A 43 -9.18 -10.45 -6.11
C THR A 43 -8.30 -11.64 -6.46
N VAL A 44 -7.19 -11.83 -5.75
CA VAL A 44 -6.24 -12.91 -6.01
C VAL A 44 -6.18 -13.76 -4.75
N ASP A 45 -6.33 -15.08 -4.91
CA ASP A 45 -6.36 -16.04 -3.81
C ASP A 45 -4.95 -16.35 -3.28
N ILE A 46 -4.35 -15.34 -2.65
CA ILE A 46 -3.07 -15.44 -1.95
C ILE A 46 -3.29 -14.89 -0.54
N PRO A 47 -3.10 -15.71 0.52
CA PRO A 47 -3.32 -15.27 1.88
C PRO A 47 -2.23 -14.30 2.37
N PRO A 48 -2.55 -13.41 3.33
CA PRO A 48 -3.90 -13.05 3.77
C PRO A 48 -4.61 -12.16 2.73
N ALA A 49 -5.84 -12.48 2.34
CA ALA A 49 -6.61 -11.72 1.34
C ALA A 49 -7.80 -10.99 1.98
N GLY A 50 -7.93 -9.68 1.77
CA GLY A 50 -8.98 -8.86 2.38
C GLY A 50 -8.67 -8.39 3.80
N PHE A 51 -7.40 -8.20 4.14
CA PHE A 51 -6.95 -7.79 5.47
C PHE A 51 -6.12 -6.50 5.41
N ALA A 52 -6.17 -5.70 6.48
CA ALA A 52 -5.15 -4.69 6.75
C ALA A 52 -3.87 -5.37 7.24
N LEU A 53 -2.71 -4.99 6.70
CA LEU A 53 -1.45 -5.70 6.92
C LEU A 53 -0.41 -4.87 7.68
N CYS A 54 -0.23 -3.62 7.28
CA CYS A 54 0.80 -2.74 7.84
C CYS A 54 0.44 -1.27 7.60
N LEU A 55 1.09 -0.39 8.34
CA LEU A 55 1.09 1.05 8.12
C LEU A 55 2.42 1.44 7.47
N VAL A 56 2.38 2.26 6.42
CA VAL A 56 3.55 2.86 5.80
C VAL A 56 3.31 4.35 5.63
N GLU A 57 4.36 5.12 5.47
CA GLU A 57 4.28 6.55 5.16
C GLU A 57 4.46 6.76 3.66
N LEU A 58 3.51 7.45 3.02
CA LEU A 58 3.63 7.96 1.66
C LEU A 58 4.37 9.30 1.70
N VAL A 59 5.65 9.28 1.34
CA VAL A 59 6.51 10.47 1.44
C VAL A 59 6.57 11.28 0.15
N ASP A 60 6.46 10.62 -1.00
CA ASP A 60 6.41 11.31 -2.28
C ASP A 60 5.71 10.51 -3.39
N ILE A 61 5.32 11.20 -4.47
CA ILE A 61 4.82 10.63 -5.70
C ILE A 61 5.52 11.32 -6.86
N ILE A 62 6.33 10.57 -7.61
CA ILE A 62 7.10 11.07 -8.76
C ILE A 62 6.80 10.23 -10.01
N PRO A 63 7.06 10.73 -11.23
CA PRO A 63 7.04 9.88 -12.43
C PRO A 63 7.91 8.65 -12.22
N MET A 64 7.40 7.47 -12.59
CA MET A 64 8.17 6.24 -12.50
C MET A 64 9.24 6.20 -13.60
N GLU A 65 10.39 5.65 -13.27
CA GLU A 65 11.56 5.53 -14.14
C GLU A 65 12.10 4.11 -13.96
N LYS A 66 12.94 3.65 -14.89
CA LYS A 66 13.56 2.31 -14.85
C LYS A 66 14.31 2.02 -13.53
N LYS A 67 14.93 3.05 -12.93
CA LYS A 67 15.62 2.92 -11.62
C LYS A 67 14.68 2.50 -10.46
N HIS A 68 13.38 2.73 -10.59
CA HIS A 68 12.38 2.40 -9.57
C HIS A 68 11.88 0.95 -9.63
N GLU A 69 12.11 0.23 -10.75
CA GLU A 69 11.51 -1.08 -11.02
C GLU A 69 11.83 -2.12 -9.94
N LYS A 70 13.10 -2.18 -9.50
CA LYS A 70 13.53 -3.13 -8.48
C LYS A 70 12.79 -2.93 -7.16
N ALA A 71 12.65 -1.69 -6.72
CA ALA A 71 11.96 -1.34 -5.47
C ALA A 71 10.42 -1.42 -5.61
N ALA A 72 9.90 -1.33 -6.84
CA ALA A 72 8.50 -1.51 -7.15
C ALA A 72 8.12 -2.98 -7.37
N GLY A 73 9.07 -3.84 -7.73
CA GLY A 73 8.81 -5.22 -8.13
C GLY A 73 8.02 -5.35 -9.44
N ILE A 74 8.07 -4.33 -10.31
CA ILE A 74 7.41 -4.30 -11.62
C ILE A 74 8.18 -3.37 -12.56
N GLU A 75 8.22 -3.71 -13.85
CA GLU A 75 8.78 -2.85 -14.89
C GLU A 75 7.99 -1.54 -15.02
N VAL A 76 8.66 -0.47 -15.47
CA VAL A 76 8.00 0.80 -15.72
C VAL A 76 7.00 0.66 -16.86
N TYR A 77 5.85 1.31 -16.72
CA TYR A 77 4.79 1.30 -17.72
C TYR A 77 4.26 2.71 -17.98
N ASP A 78 3.58 2.89 -19.11
CA ASP A 78 3.09 4.19 -19.52
C ASP A 78 2.14 4.81 -18.47
N GLY A 79 2.38 6.09 -18.18
CA GLY A 79 1.65 6.86 -17.15
C GLY A 79 1.89 6.41 -15.71
N ALA A 80 2.90 5.59 -15.42
CA ALA A 80 3.19 5.14 -14.06
C ALA A 80 3.78 6.26 -13.18
N TYR A 81 3.22 6.41 -11.98
CA TYR A 81 3.82 7.16 -10.89
C TYR A 81 4.37 6.20 -9.83
N ALA A 82 5.56 6.49 -9.33
CA ALA A 82 6.19 5.82 -8.20
C ALA A 82 5.76 6.51 -6.90
N TRP A 83 4.96 5.80 -6.10
CA TRP A 83 4.56 6.18 -4.76
C TRP A 83 5.63 5.71 -3.79
N MET A 84 6.40 6.63 -3.25
CA MET A 84 7.54 6.37 -2.38
C MET A 84 7.05 6.04 -0.97
N LEU A 85 7.27 4.81 -0.53
CA LEU A 85 6.83 4.30 0.76
C LEU A 85 8.01 4.18 1.72
N ARG A 86 7.84 4.65 2.96
CA ARG A 86 8.83 4.55 4.04
C ARG A 86 8.15 4.18 5.36
N ASN A 87 8.96 4.05 6.40
CA ASN A 87 8.49 3.88 7.79
C ASN A 87 7.45 2.75 7.93
N LEU A 88 7.83 1.56 7.45
CA LEU A 88 7.02 0.35 7.58
C LEU A 88 6.83 0.01 9.05
N ARG A 89 5.57 -0.01 9.48
CA ARG A 89 5.13 -0.37 10.82
C ARG A 89 4.17 -1.56 10.71
N PRO A 90 4.58 -2.77 11.14
CA PRO A 90 3.69 -3.92 11.23
C PRO A 90 2.54 -3.62 12.21
N LEU A 91 1.36 -4.21 11.95
CA LEU A 91 0.25 -4.19 12.92
C LEU A 91 0.49 -5.25 13.99
N LYS A 92 0.00 -5.02 15.22
CA LYS A 92 -0.02 -6.06 16.26
C LYS A 92 -0.84 -7.28 15.85
N SER A 93 -1.93 -7.05 15.13
CA SER A 93 -2.79 -8.08 14.56
C SER A 93 -3.42 -7.57 13.28
N ILE A 94 -3.38 -8.40 12.23
CA ILE A 94 -4.10 -8.10 10.99
C ILE A 94 -5.61 -8.26 11.22
N PHE A 95 -6.42 -7.45 10.54
CA PHE A 95 -7.87 -7.51 10.68
C PHE A 95 -8.58 -7.39 9.33
N PRO A 96 -9.79 -7.98 9.19
CA PRO A 96 -10.53 -7.93 7.93
C PRO A 96 -10.90 -6.50 7.55
N VAL A 97 -10.83 -6.20 6.26
CA VAL A 97 -11.23 -4.90 5.70
C VAL A 97 -12.09 -5.08 4.46
N LYS A 98 -13.11 -4.22 4.33
CA LYS A 98 -13.85 -4.06 3.08
C LYS A 98 -13.09 -3.06 2.21
N GLY A 99 -12.29 -3.58 1.28
CA GLY A 99 -11.51 -2.76 0.36
C GLY A 99 -12.37 -1.85 -0.51
N GLN A 100 -11.79 -0.71 -0.91
CA GLN A 100 -12.41 0.27 -1.81
C GLN A 100 -11.41 0.70 -2.89
N LEU A 101 -11.93 1.27 -3.98
CA LEU A 101 -11.10 1.84 -5.03
C LEU A 101 -10.49 3.17 -4.58
N GLY A 102 -9.27 3.46 -5.06
CA GLY A 102 -8.56 4.68 -4.72
C GLY A 102 -8.00 4.69 -3.29
N LEU A 103 -7.67 5.90 -2.81
CA LEU A 103 -7.29 6.14 -1.42
C LEU A 103 -8.56 6.48 -0.62
N PHE A 104 -8.85 5.70 0.42
CA PHE A 104 -10.07 5.85 1.20
C PHE A 104 -9.80 6.02 2.69
N ASN A 105 -10.80 6.52 3.43
CA ASN A 105 -10.73 6.62 4.88
C ASN A 105 -11.20 5.31 5.51
N LEU A 106 -10.43 4.78 6.45
CA LEU A 106 -10.80 3.63 7.25
C LEU A 106 -10.77 3.99 8.73
N LYS A 107 -11.89 3.73 9.42
CA LYS A 107 -11.94 3.82 10.88
C LYS A 107 -11.33 2.54 11.45
N VAL A 108 -10.28 2.69 12.25
CA VAL A 108 -9.54 1.58 12.86
C VAL A 108 -9.55 1.76 14.38
N ASP A 109 -9.71 0.65 15.09
CA ASP A 109 -9.56 0.62 16.54
C ASP A 109 -8.09 0.91 16.92
N PRO A 110 -7.80 1.91 17.78
CA PRO A 110 -6.45 2.17 18.26
C PRO A 110 -5.76 0.95 18.88
N GLU A 111 -6.50 0.00 19.45
CA GLU A 111 -5.93 -1.19 20.11
C GLU A 111 -5.24 -2.16 19.13
N LEU A 112 -5.48 -2.00 17.82
CA LEU A 112 -4.90 -2.83 16.75
C LEU A 112 -3.48 -2.42 16.33
N PHE A 113 -2.97 -1.29 16.85
CA PHE A 113 -1.63 -0.76 16.60
C PHE A 113 -0.71 -0.93 17.81
#